data_AF-A0A5J4PB23-F1
#
_entry.id   AF-A0A5J4PB23-F1
#
_cell.length_a   1.000
_cell.length_b   1.000
_cell.length_c   1.000
_cell.angle_alpha   90.00
_cell.angle_beta   90.00
_cell.angle_gamma   90.00
#
_symmetry.space_group_name_H-M   'P 1'
#
loop_
_entity.id
_entity.type
_entity.pdbx_description
1 polymer ?
#
loop_
_entity_poly.entity_id
_entity_poly.type
_entity_poly.pdbx_seq_one_letter_code
_entity_poly.pdbx_strand_id
1 'polypeptide(L)'
;GLFDSAGYTVAKGYNDFKSKSSKASKIILIQEDGKAADALPYAIDQKADDLTLTQITESAIASLSKNAPKGFFLMVEGGKIDWACHSNDAATFFNEVVDMDNAIKVAYEFYIKYPKETLIIVTADHETGGIHLGTGKSALNLKAFQYQKCSQDVLSNHIKDLRKSKPQVSWEDIRTLLSETMGFWKELPLTWSQEKKLHDTYEESFSETSNARMEKSLYSENE
;
A
#
# COMPACT_ATOMS: atom_id res chain seq x y z
N GLY A 1 -15.25 26.98 4.97
CA GLY A 1 -14.31 26.56 6.02
C GLY A 1 -12.97 27.24 5.84
N LEU A 2 -11.99 26.92 6.69
CA LEU A 2 -10.64 27.54 6.65
C LEU A 2 -10.02 27.51 5.24
N PHE A 3 -10.13 26.37 4.55
CA PHE A 3 -9.60 26.18 3.19
C PHE A 3 -10.31 27.04 2.14
N ASP A 4 -11.65 27.10 2.17
CA ASP A 4 -12.42 27.93 1.25
C ASP A 4 -12.08 29.41 1.43
N SER A 5 -11.94 29.87 2.68
CA SER A 5 -11.53 31.24 3.00
C SER A 5 -10.10 31.55 2.53
N ALA A 6 -9.24 30.54 2.42
CA ALA A 6 -7.90 30.65 1.84
C ALA A 6 -7.85 30.45 0.31
N GLY A 7 -9.02 30.26 -0.32
CA GLY A 7 -9.19 30.11 -1.76
C GLY A 7 -8.88 28.70 -2.30
N TYR A 8 -8.82 27.68 -1.43
CA TYR A 8 -8.67 26.29 -1.85
C TYR A 8 -10.03 25.68 -2.18
N THR A 9 -10.08 24.94 -3.28
CA THR A 9 -11.16 24.00 -3.57
C THR A 9 -10.79 22.64 -3.01
N VAL A 10 -11.66 22.04 -2.21
CA VAL A 10 -11.46 20.66 -1.72
C VAL A 10 -12.16 19.68 -2.67
N ALA A 11 -11.38 18.74 -3.18
CA ALA A 11 -11.82 17.63 -4.01
C ALA A 11 -11.64 16.31 -3.24
N LYS A 12 -12.70 15.48 -3.21
CA LYS A 12 -12.71 14.20 -2.53
C LYS A 12 -12.81 13.08 -3.56
N GLY A 13 -11.71 12.37 -3.78
CA GLY A 13 -11.58 11.36 -4.83
C GLY A 13 -11.31 11.94 -6.24
N TYR A 14 -10.91 11.06 -7.15
CA TYR A 14 -10.42 11.45 -8.47
C TYR A 14 -11.52 12.00 -9.39
N ASN A 15 -12.76 11.50 -9.25
CA ASN A 15 -13.89 11.99 -10.04
C ASN A 15 -14.31 13.40 -9.63
N ASP A 16 -14.33 13.69 -8.32
CA ASP A 16 -14.61 15.02 -7.81
C ASP A 16 -13.51 16.02 -8.22
N PHE A 17 -12.24 15.59 -8.18
CA PHE A 17 -11.11 16.37 -8.72
C PHE A 17 -11.35 16.77 -10.18
N LYS A 18 -11.66 15.82 -11.06
CA LYS A 18 -11.92 16.10 -12.48
C LYS A 18 -13.04 17.13 -12.68
N SER A 19 -14.08 17.07 -11.85
CA SER A 19 -15.22 17.99 -11.95
C SER A 19 -14.88 19.42 -11.51
N LYS A 20 -13.98 19.57 -10.53
CA LYS A 20 -13.68 20.85 -9.86
C LYS A 20 -12.41 21.55 -10.36
N SER A 21 -11.39 20.80 -10.77
CA SER A 21 -10.03 21.31 -11.05
C SER A 21 -9.97 22.36 -12.17
N SER A 22 -10.87 22.28 -13.16
CA SER A 22 -10.97 23.25 -14.26
C SER A 22 -11.25 24.68 -13.78
N LYS A 23 -11.95 24.86 -12.66
CA LYS A 23 -12.28 26.18 -12.08
C LYS A 23 -11.43 26.53 -10.86
N ALA A 24 -10.73 25.56 -10.29
CA ALA A 24 -9.88 25.76 -9.12
C ALA A 24 -8.54 26.43 -9.49
N SER A 25 -8.15 27.45 -8.71
CA SER A 25 -6.82 28.06 -8.72
C SER A 25 -5.87 27.40 -7.70
N LYS A 26 -6.43 26.94 -6.57
CA LYS A 26 -5.75 26.11 -5.56
C LYS A 26 -6.62 24.92 -5.23
N ILE A 27 -6.02 23.73 -5.07
CA ILE A 27 -6.77 22.50 -4.84
C ILE A 27 -6.16 21.71 -3.68
N ILE A 28 -7.03 21.10 -2.89
CA ILE A 28 -6.69 20.04 -1.94
C ILE A 28 -7.41 18.81 -2.44
N LEU A 29 -6.66 17.76 -2.78
CA LEU A 29 -7.19 16.46 -3.17
C LEU A 29 -6.99 15.49 -2.00
N ILE A 30 -8.08 14.91 -1.54
CA ILE A 30 -8.10 13.90 -0.47
C ILE A 30 -8.97 12.72 -0.90
N GLN A 31 -8.94 11.64 -0.13
CA GLN A 31 -9.81 10.49 -0.36
C GLN A 31 -11.31 10.83 -0.25
N GLU A 32 -12.13 9.90 -0.74
CA GLU A 32 -13.58 9.99 -0.60
C GLU A 32 -14.01 9.85 0.86
N ASP A 33 -15.18 10.37 1.19
CA ASP A 33 -15.72 10.28 2.55
C ASP A 33 -15.93 8.81 2.96
N GLY A 34 -15.54 8.47 4.19
CA GLY A 34 -15.63 7.11 4.72
C GLY A 34 -14.39 6.23 4.45
N LYS A 35 -13.39 6.74 3.74
CA LYS A 35 -12.06 6.13 3.65
C LYS A 35 -11.18 6.53 4.83
N ALA A 36 -10.10 5.77 5.03
CA ALA A 36 -9.09 6.07 6.05
C ALA A 36 -8.50 7.47 5.81
N ALA A 37 -8.38 8.26 6.88
CA ALA A 37 -8.00 9.67 6.81
C ALA A 37 -6.50 9.92 7.05
N ASP A 38 -5.81 8.91 7.56
CA ASP A 38 -4.41 8.87 7.93
C ASP A 38 -3.51 8.56 6.73
N ALA A 39 -3.82 7.50 5.96
CA ALA A 39 -3.04 7.08 4.80
C ALA A 39 -3.90 6.35 3.75
N LEU A 40 -3.42 6.35 2.50
CA LEU A 40 -3.97 5.48 1.46
C LEU A 40 -3.75 4.01 1.84
N PRO A 41 -4.59 3.05 1.41
CA PRO A 41 -4.27 1.63 1.52
C PRO A 41 -2.95 1.28 0.82
N TYR A 42 -2.31 0.18 1.21
CA TYR A 42 -1.19 -0.36 0.42
C TYR A 42 -1.67 -0.64 -1.01
N ALA A 43 -0.79 -0.50 -2.00
CA ALA A 43 -1.06 -0.76 -3.40
C ALA A 43 -1.70 -2.15 -3.64
N ILE A 44 -1.28 -3.16 -2.88
CA ILE A 44 -1.87 -4.51 -2.95
C ILE A 44 -3.31 -4.60 -2.42
N ASP A 45 -3.70 -3.69 -1.52
CA ASP A 45 -5.00 -3.65 -0.86
C ASP A 45 -5.94 -2.56 -1.42
N GLN A 46 -5.46 -1.75 -2.37
CA GLN A 46 -6.23 -0.67 -3.00
C GLN A 46 -7.44 -1.22 -3.76
N LYS A 47 -8.59 -0.61 -3.51
CA LYS A 47 -9.86 -0.84 -4.21
C LYS A 47 -10.02 0.15 -5.36
N ALA A 48 -10.95 -0.14 -6.27
CA ALA A 48 -11.17 0.68 -7.47
C ALA A 48 -11.58 2.14 -7.19
N ASP A 49 -12.13 2.42 -6.01
CA ASP A 49 -12.55 3.73 -5.53
C ASP A 49 -11.51 4.40 -4.60
N ASP A 50 -10.40 3.72 -4.31
CA ASP A 50 -9.28 4.33 -3.61
C ASP A 50 -8.49 5.23 -4.56
N LEU A 51 -7.96 6.31 -4.00
CA LEU A 51 -7.11 7.23 -4.72
C LEU A 51 -5.71 6.62 -4.81
N THR A 52 -5.09 6.66 -5.99
CA THR A 52 -3.74 6.09 -6.18
C THR A 52 -2.66 7.19 -6.22
N LEU A 53 -1.41 6.85 -5.91
CA LEU A 53 -0.29 7.80 -6.02
C LEU A 53 -0.14 8.33 -7.45
N THR A 54 -0.39 7.46 -8.43
CA THR A 54 -0.47 7.82 -9.86
C THR A 54 -1.51 8.93 -10.10
N GLN A 55 -2.75 8.75 -9.63
CA GLN A 55 -3.82 9.74 -9.80
C GLN A 55 -3.52 11.06 -9.06
N ILE A 56 -2.90 10.99 -7.87
CA ILE A 56 -2.47 12.18 -7.13
C ILE A 56 -1.41 12.95 -7.92
N THR A 57 -0.43 12.24 -8.47
CA THR A 57 0.67 12.83 -9.26
C THR A 57 0.14 13.49 -10.52
N GLU A 58 -0.74 12.81 -11.27
CA GLU A 58 -1.42 13.39 -12.43
C GLU A 58 -2.18 14.66 -12.06
N SER A 59 -2.95 14.60 -10.97
CA SER A 59 -3.79 15.71 -10.50
C SER A 59 -2.96 16.92 -10.07
N ALA A 60 -1.83 16.68 -9.40
CA ALA A 60 -0.89 17.70 -8.98
C ALA A 60 -0.23 18.38 -10.18
N ILE A 61 0.33 17.61 -11.12
CA ILE A 61 0.96 18.14 -12.33
C ILE A 61 -0.04 18.93 -13.17
N ALA A 62 -1.26 18.42 -13.38
CA ALA A 62 -2.30 19.10 -14.14
C ALA A 62 -2.69 20.44 -13.51
N SER A 63 -2.85 20.48 -12.19
CA SER A 63 -3.22 21.70 -11.45
C SER A 63 -2.11 22.73 -11.44
N LEU A 64 -0.86 22.31 -11.18
CA LEU A 64 0.29 23.19 -11.12
C LEU A 64 0.65 23.75 -12.50
N SER A 65 0.66 22.91 -13.54
CA SER A 65 0.95 23.34 -14.92
C SER A 65 -0.04 24.40 -15.42
N LYS A 66 -1.32 24.28 -15.02
CA LYS A 66 -2.36 25.25 -15.37
C LYS A 66 -2.19 26.58 -14.61
N ASN A 67 -1.92 26.51 -13.31
CA ASN A 67 -2.04 27.66 -12.42
C ASN A 67 -0.70 28.36 -12.10
N ALA A 68 0.45 27.77 -12.46
CA ALA A 68 1.78 28.29 -12.15
C ALA A 68 2.59 28.59 -13.44
N PRO A 69 2.35 29.74 -14.11
CA PRO A 69 2.99 30.06 -15.40
C PRO A 69 4.50 30.31 -15.31
N LYS A 70 5.07 30.42 -14.10
CA LYS A 70 6.51 30.57 -13.86
C LYS A 70 7.21 29.23 -13.59
N GLY A 71 6.51 28.11 -13.75
CA GLY A 71 6.96 26.80 -13.29
C GLY A 71 6.53 26.50 -11.86
N PHE A 72 6.81 25.27 -11.42
CA PHE A 72 6.42 24.77 -10.10
C PHE A 72 7.49 23.84 -9.53
N PHE A 73 7.45 23.67 -8.22
CA PHE A 73 8.10 22.59 -7.51
C PHE A 73 7.02 21.58 -7.08
N LEU A 74 7.31 20.29 -7.24
CA LEU A 74 6.43 19.20 -6.83
C LEU A 74 7.27 18.14 -6.13
N MET A 75 6.80 17.68 -4.98
CA MET A 75 7.31 16.52 -4.26
C MET A 75 6.23 15.44 -4.29
N VAL A 76 6.63 14.21 -4.63
CA VAL A 76 5.78 13.02 -4.65
C VAL A 76 6.49 11.95 -3.84
N GLU A 77 5.77 11.33 -2.93
CA GLU A 77 6.31 10.37 -1.96
C GLU A 77 5.56 9.04 -2.02
N GLY A 78 6.29 7.95 -2.30
CA GLY A 78 5.81 6.57 -2.14
C GLY A 78 6.07 6.04 -0.74
N GLY A 79 5.46 6.67 0.27
CA GLY A 79 5.85 6.48 1.69
C GLY A 79 5.59 5.07 2.24
N LYS A 80 4.68 4.29 1.62
CA LYS A 80 4.34 2.94 2.08
C LYS A 80 5.36 1.86 1.73
N ILE A 81 6.34 2.16 0.88
CA ILE A 81 7.51 1.30 0.67
C ILE A 81 8.20 1.02 2.00
N ASP A 82 8.44 2.05 2.81
CA ASP A 82 9.06 1.94 4.13
C ASP A 82 8.25 1.04 5.08
N TRP A 83 6.92 1.24 5.12
CA TRP A 83 6.04 0.49 6.03
C TRP A 83 5.99 -1.00 5.70
N ALA A 84 5.93 -1.32 4.40
CA ALA A 84 5.97 -2.71 3.94
C ALA A 84 7.31 -3.37 4.27
N CYS A 85 8.42 -2.63 4.15
CA CYS A 85 9.75 -3.09 4.55
C CYS A 85 9.86 -3.33 6.07
N HIS A 86 9.33 -2.44 6.91
CA HIS A 86 9.30 -2.63 8.36
C HIS A 86 8.54 -3.90 8.77
N SER A 87 7.54 -4.30 8.00
CA SER A 87 6.76 -5.52 8.21
C SER A 87 7.42 -6.78 7.62
N ASN A 88 8.53 -6.65 6.89
CA ASN A 88 9.14 -7.71 6.08
C ASN A 88 8.16 -8.37 5.10
N ASP A 89 7.20 -7.58 4.58
CA ASP A 89 6.18 -8.05 3.64
C ASP A 89 6.64 -7.82 2.20
N ALA A 90 7.35 -8.82 1.65
CA ALA A 90 8.04 -8.69 0.37
C ALA A 90 7.09 -8.46 -0.82
N ALA A 91 5.90 -9.06 -0.83
CA ALA A 91 4.96 -8.88 -1.94
C ALA A 91 4.28 -7.51 -1.86
N THR A 92 3.93 -7.05 -0.65
CA THR A 92 3.41 -5.68 -0.45
C THR A 92 4.45 -4.64 -0.84
N PHE A 93 5.70 -4.77 -0.37
CA PHE A 93 6.83 -3.92 -0.76
C PHE A 93 6.99 -3.85 -2.28
N PHE A 94 6.96 -5.00 -2.96
CA PHE A 94 7.10 -5.04 -4.41
C PHE A 94 5.99 -4.25 -5.11
N ASN A 95 4.75 -4.36 -4.65
CA ASN A 95 3.62 -3.60 -5.21
C ASN A 95 3.73 -2.09 -4.92
N GLU A 96 4.24 -1.68 -3.76
CA GLU A 96 4.50 -0.28 -3.44
C GLU A 96 5.57 0.34 -4.36
N VAL A 97 6.64 -0.40 -4.66
CA VAL A 97 7.66 0.04 -5.63
C VAL A 97 7.05 0.19 -7.02
N VAL A 98 6.15 -0.71 -7.43
CA VAL A 98 5.42 -0.60 -8.70
C VAL A 98 4.48 0.61 -8.72
N ASP A 99 3.77 0.92 -7.63
CA ASP A 99 2.92 2.12 -7.57
C ASP A 99 3.75 3.41 -7.66
N MET A 100 4.91 3.45 -7.01
CA MET A 100 5.87 4.57 -7.16
C MET A 100 6.41 4.67 -8.59
N ASP A 101 6.75 3.55 -9.25
CA ASP A 101 7.19 3.55 -10.66
C ASP A 101 6.10 4.09 -11.60
N ASN A 102 4.83 3.75 -11.36
CA ASN A 102 3.71 4.30 -12.11
C ASN A 102 3.57 5.83 -11.91
N ALA A 103 3.78 6.34 -10.69
CA ALA A 103 3.80 7.77 -10.43
C ALA A 103 4.99 8.47 -11.11
N ILE A 104 6.18 7.86 -11.09
CA ILE A 104 7.37 8.33 -11.81
C ILE A 104 7.10 8.39 -13.31
N LYS A 105 6.42 7.39 -13.87
CA LYS A 105 6.03 7.37 -15.28
C LYS A 105 5.18 8.59 -15.65
N VAL A 106 4.22 8.99 -14.81
CA VAL A 106 3.42 10.22 -15.03
C VAL A 106 4.31 11.45 -15.07
N ALA A 107 5.25 11.58 -14.13
CA ALA A 107 6.19 12.70 -14.12
C ALA A 107 7.12 12.67 -15.36
N TYR A 108 7.55 11.49 -15.79
CA TYR A 108 8.38 11.31 -16.97
C TYR A 108 7.64 11.67 -18.27
N GLU A 109 6.35 11.34 -18.38
CA GLU A 109 5.50 11.76 -19.49
C GLU A 109 5.34 13.28 -19.56
N PHE A 110 5.33 13.98 -18.41
CA PHE A 110 5.41 15.44 -18.37
C PHE A 110 6.77 15.95 -18.84
N TYR A 111 7.86 15.35 -18.36
CA TYR A 111 9.22 15.70 -18.80
C TYR A 111 9.42 15.56 -20.31
N ILE A 112 8.89 14.52 -20.96
CA ILE A 112 8.98 14.33 -22.41
C ILE A 112 8.39 15.52 -23.18
N LYS A 113 7.35 16.17 -22.63
CA LYS A 113 6.72 17.36 -23.24
C LYS A 113 7.56 18.63 -23.04
N TYR A 114 8.32 18.71 -21.95
CA TYR A 114 9.09 19.90 -21.55
C TYR A 114 10.54 19.58 -21.11
N PRO A 115 11.35 18.88 -21.93
CA PRO A 115 12.61 18.28 -21.47
C PRO A 115 13.73 19.29 -21.17
N LYS A 116 13.60 20.53 -21.66
CA LYS A 116 14.57 21.61 -21.41
C LYS A 116 14.25 22.44 -20.15
N GLU A 117 13.05 22.27 -19.61
CA GLU A 117 12.50 23.10 -18.52
C GLU A 117 12.15 22.28 -17.28
N THR A 118 12.28 20.96 -17.35
CA THR A 118 11.90 20.03 -16.29
C THR A 118 13.13 19.25 -15.80
N LEU A 119 13.35 19.24 -14.49
CA LEU A 119 14.31 18.37 -13.82
C LEU A 119 13.54 17.40 -12.91
N ILE A 120 13.80 16.11 -13.06
CA ILE A 120 13.27 15.07 -12.18
C ILE A 120 14.44 14.48 -11.38
N ILE A 121 14.28 14.42 -10.06
CA ILE A 121 15.19 13.73 -9.15
C ILE A 121 14.37 12.65 -8.45
N VAL A 122 14.81 11.40 -8.57
CA VAL A 122 14.24 10.25 -7.87
C VAL A 122 15.30 9.74 -6.90
N THR A 123 14.95 9.66 -5.63
CA THR A 123 15.84 9.20 -4.57
C THR A 123 15.03 8.60 -3.42
N ALA A 124 15.73 7.98 -2.49
CA ALA A 124 15.18 7.52 -1.21
C ALA A 124 15.83 8.32 -0.08
N ASP A 125 15.10 8.49 1.01
CA ASP A 125 15.60 9.07 2.26
C ASP A 125 16.48 8.07 3.03
N HIS A 126 16.10 6.79 3.05
CA HIS A 126 16.91 5.68 3.58
C HIS A 126 16.50 4.30 3.01
N GLU A 127 17.21 3.25 3.41
CA GLU A 127 16.77 1.85 3.24
C GLU A 127 16.09 1.37 4.52
N THR A 128 15.19 0.39 4.41
CA THR A 128 14.44 -0.18 5.52
C THR A 128 14.35 -1.69 5.41
N GLY A 129 14.52 -2.39 6.53
CA GLY A 129 14.34 -3.84 6.64
C GLY A 129 15.59 -4.66 6.26
N GLY A 130 16.61 -4.06 5.64
CA GLY A 130 17.77 -4.79 5.17
C GLY A 130 17.36 -5.86 4.17
N ILE A 131 16.57 -5.50 3.17
CA ILE A 131 16.01 -6.44 2.20
C ILE A 131 17.11 -6.93 1.25
N HIS A 132 17.25 -8.24 1.14
CA HIS A 132 18.19 -8.87 0.22
C HIS A 132 17.54 -9.99 -0.57
N LEU A 133 17.87 -10.08 -1.86
CA LEU A 133 17.41 -11.15 -2.74
C LEU A 133 18.30 -12.39 -2.59
N GLY A 134 18.04 -13.19 -1.57
CA GLY A 134 18.65 -14.51 -1.41
C GLY A 134 18.84 -14.95 0.04
N THR A 135 18.71 -16.25 0.28
CA THR A 135 18.92 -16.87 1.61
C THR A 135 20.02 -17.93 1.58
N GLY A 136 20.94 -17.85 0.60
CA GLY A 136 22.13 -18.71 0.47
C GLY A 136 22.15 -19.62 -0.76
N LYS A 137 21.01 -19.99 -1.34
CA LYS A 137 20.95 -20.62 -2.68
C LYS A 137 20.68 -19.54 -3.73
N SER A 138 21.35 -19.60 -4.89
CA SER A 138 21.15 -18.67 -6.02
C SER A 138 19.82 -18.91 -6.78
N ALA A 139 18.73 -19.12 -6.06
CA ALA A 139 17.40 -19.34 -6.61
C ALA A 139 16.47 -18.21 -6.15
N LEU A 140 15.96 -17.45 -7.11
CA LEU A 140 15.01 -16.37 -6.88
C LEU A 140 13.62 -16.80 -7.36
N ASN A 141 12.60 -16.69 -6.51
CA ASN A 141 11.22 -17.04 -6.84
C ASN A 141 10.28 -15.84 -6.73
N LEU A 142 10.53 -14.78 -7.50
CA LEU A 142 9.66 -13.58 -7.50
C LEU A 142 8.24 -13.89 -7.95
N LYS A 143 8.03 -14.95 -8.74
CA LYS A 143 6.70 -15.40 -9.14
C LYS A 143 5.83 -15.79 -7.93
N ALA A 144 6.42 -16.08 -6.77
CA ALA A 144 5.65 -16.34 -5.57
C ALA A 144 4.85 -15.12 -5.10
N PHE A 145 5.34 -13.90 -5.35
CA PHE A 145 4.69 -12.67 -4.87
C PHE A 145 3.30 -12.46 -5.48
N GLN A 146 3.05 -12.98 -6.70
CA GLN A 146 1.75 -12.84 -7.36
C GLN A 146 0.60 -13.56 -6.62
N TYR A 147 0.94 -14.48 -5.70
CA TYR A 147 -0.02 -15.31 -4.99
C TYR A 147 -0.45 -14.72 -3.66
N GLN A 148 0.29 -13.75 -3.12
CA GLN A 148 -0.20 -12.92 -2.02
C GLN A 148 -1.23 -11.92 -2.57
N LYS A 149 -2.40 -11.89 -1.94
CA LYS A 149 -3.58 -11.13 -2.37
C LYS A 149 -3.93 -9.95 -1.46
N CYS A 150 -3.26 -9.84 -0.33
CA CYS A 150 -3.41 -8.73 0.61
C CYS A 150 -2.12 -8.54 1.40
N SER A 151 -1.98 -7.38 2.04
CA SER A 151 -0.89 -7.15 2.99
C SER A 151 -1.03 -7.99 4.26
N GLN A 152 0.05 -8.06 5.04
CA GLN A 152 0.02 -8.63 6.39
C GLN A 152 -1.01 -7.95 7.30
N ASP A 153 -1.23 -6.64 7.16
CA ASP A 153 -2.20 -5.89 7.99
C ASP A 153 -3.64 -6.32 7.69
N VAL A 154 -3.98 -6.44 6.40
CA VAL A 154 -5.29 -6.94 5.97
C VAL A 154 -5.47 -8.41 6.35
N LEU A 155 -4.43 -9.26 6.20
CA LEU A 155 -4.49 -10.64 6.69
C LEU A 155 -4.75 -10.70 8.20
N SER A 156 -4.10 -9.83 8.98
CA SER A 156 -4.31 -9.75 10.43
C SER A 156 -5.75 -9.37 10.76
N ASN A 157 -6.36 -8.47 9.98
CA ASN A 157 -7.76 -8.10 10.14
C ASN A 157 -8.70 -9.26 9.76
N HIS A 158 -8.44 -9.99 8.67
CA HIS A 158 -9.20 -11.20 8.35
C HIS A 158 -9.15 -12.24 9.48
N ILE A 159 -7.98 -12.45 10.11
CA ILE A 159 -7.83 -13.35 11.26
C ILE A 159 -8.64 -12.84 12.47
N LYS A 160 -8.59 -11.53 12.75
CA LYS A 160 -9.39 -10.90 13.84
C LYS A 160 -10.89 -11.08 13.61
N ASP A 161 -11.36 -10.90 12.38
CA ASP A 161 -12.77 -11.04 12.04
C ASP A 161 -13.22 -12.50 12.11
N LEU A 162 -12.36 -13.43 11.66
CA LEU A 162 -12.60 -14.87 11.80
C LEU A 162 -12.75 -15.28 13.27
N ARG A 163 -11.92 -14.75 14.17
CA ARG A 163 -12.05 -14.95 15.63
C ARG A 163 -13.36 -14.43 16.21
N LYS A 164 -13.89 -13.33 15.69
CA LYS A 164 -15.19 -12.79 16.12
C LYS A 164 -16.37 -13.57 15.55
N SER A 165 -16.20 -14.18 14.39
CA SER A 165 -17.27 -14.86 13.66
C SER A 165 -17.73 -16.17 14.31
N LYS A 166 -16.88 -16.84 15.09
CA LYS A 166 -17.20 -18.15 15.70
C LYS A 166 -16.46 -18.39 17.02
N PRO A 167 -17.03 -19.17 17.95
CA PRO A 167 -16.41 -19.42 19.26
C PRO A 167 -15.05 -20.12 19.20
N GLN A 168 -14.86 -21.00 18.22
CA GLN A 168 -13.62 -21.74 18.01
C GLN A 168 -13.29 -21.74 16.51
N VAL A 169 -12.19 -21.09 16.16
CA VAL A 169 -11.62 -21.13 14.81
C VAL A 169 -10.80 -22.39 14.68
N SER A 170 -11.09 -23.20 13.66
CA SER A 170 -10.37 -24.46 13.41
C SER A 170 -9.12 -24.25 12.55
N TRP A 171 -8.21 -25.23 12.55
CA TRP A 171 -7.06 -25.22 11.64
C TRP A 171 -7.49 -25.15 10.17
N GLU A 172 -8.58 -25.82 9.79
CA GLU A 172 -9.08 -25.82 8.42
C GLU A 172 -9.62 -24.45 7.99
N ASP A 173 -10.18 -23.67 8.93
CA ASP A 173 -10.58 -22.28 8.66
C ASP A 173 -9.36 -21.42 8.33
N ILE A 174 -8.26 -21.59 9.07
CA ILE A 174 -7.00 -20.87 8.82
C ILE A 174 -6.35 -21.32 7.53
N ARG A 175 -6.38 -22.63 7.22
CA ARG A 175 -5.89 -23.12 5.92
C ARG A 175 -6.66 -22.53 4.76
N THR A 176 -7.98 -22.46 4.87
CA THR A 176 -8.84 -21.85 3.85
C THR A 176 -8.45 -20.39 3.64
N LEU A 177 -8.39 -19.61 4.73
CA LEU A 177 -7.97 -18.21 4.67
C LEU A 177 -6.59 -18.04 4.02
N LEU A 178 -5.58 -18.77 4.49
CA LEU A 178 -4.21 -18.68 3.96
C LEU A 178 -4.11 -19.16 2.51
N SER A 179 -4.95 -20.12 2.08
CA SER A 179 -4.99 -20.54 0.68
C SER A 179 -5.55 -19.43 -0.21
N GLU A 180 -6.60 -18.74 0.25
CA GLU A 180 -7.26 -17.65 -0.47
C GLU A 180 -6.40 -16.37 -0.52
N THR A 181 -5.76 -16.01 0.59
CA THR A 181 -5.01 -14.75 0.70
C THR A 181 -3.53 -14.87 0.34
N MET A 182 -2.93 -16.05 0.53
CA MET A 182 -1.47 -16.26 0.31
C MET A 182 -1.16 -17.27 -0.78
N GLY A 183 -2.17 -17.96 -1.33
CA GLY A 183 -2.00 -18.99 -2.36
C GLY A 183 -1.32 -20.27 -1.88
N PHE A 184 -1.23 -20.48 -0.57
CA PHE A 184 -0.59 -21.67 -0.02
C PHE A 184 -1.28 -22.97 -0.46
N TRP A 185 -0.50 -24.06 -0.44
CA TRP A 185 -0.83 -25.41 -0.90
C TRP A 185 -0.98 -25.56 -2.42
N LYS A 186 -1.95 -24.88 -3.04
CA LYS A 186 -2.25 -25.07 -4.48
C LYS A 186 -1.27 -24.34 -5.38
N GLU A 187 -1.10 -23.04 -5.17
CA GLU A 187 -0.25 -22.19 -6.01
C GLU A 187 1.18 -22.14 -5.49
N LEU A 188 1.33 -22.16 -4.16
CA LEU A 188 2.59 -22.25 -3.44
C LEU A 188 2.60 -23.51 -2.57
N PRO A 189 3.10 -24.64 -3.11
CA PRO A 189 3.26 -25.87 -2.35
C PRO A 189 4.18 -25.64 -1.15
N LEU A 190 3.71 -26.04 0.02
CA LEU A 190 4.48 -25.96 1.26
C LEU A 190 5.22 -27.26 1.52
N THR A 191 6.44 -27.16 2.03
CA THR A 191 7.11 -28.31 2.65
C THR A 191 6.42 -28.66 3.96
N TRP A 192 6.55 -29.90 4.40
CA TRP A 192 6.03 -30.35 5.70
C TRP A 192 6.51 -29.46 6.87
N SER A 193 7.77 -29.01 6.85
CA SER A 193 8.32 -28.14 7.89
C SER A 193 7.64 -26.76 7.93
N GLN A 194 7.33 -26.19 6.76
CA GLN A 194 6.60 -24.92 6.66
C GLN A 194 5.15 -25.07 7.12
N GLU A 195 4.47 -26.14 6.70
CA GLU A 195 3.10 -26.43 7.15
C GLU A 195 3.04 -26.68 8.65
N LYS A 196 4.00 -27.44 9.20
CA LYS A 196 4.13 -27.64 10.65
C LYS A 196 4.31 -26.30 11.37
N LYS A 197 5.17 -25.42 10.88
CA LYS A 197 5.38 -24.09 11.49
C LYS A 197 4.08 -23.28 11.54
N LEU A 198 3.29 -23.29 10.46
CA LEU A 198 1.99 -22.63 10.43
C LEU A 198 1.01 -23.26 11.43
N HIS A 199 0.94 -24.59 11.49
CA HIS A 199 0.09 -25.30 12.43
C HIS A 199 0.48 -25.04 13.88
N ASP A 200 1.76 -25.13 14.23
CA ASP A 200 2.27 -24.83 15.57
C ASP A 200 1.92 -23.38 15.96
N THR A 201 2.08 -22.42 15.03
CA THR A 201 1.71 -21.01 15.25
C THR A 201 0.21 -20.85 15.48
N TYR A 202 -0.62 -21.61 14.76
CA TYR A 202 -2.07 -21.65 14.99
C TYR A 202 -2.40 -22.18 16.40
N GLU A 203 -1.84 -23.31 16.82
CA GLU A 203 -2.07 -23.87 18.16
C GLU A 203 -1.64 -22.88 19.26
N GLU A 204 -0.48 -22.24 19.10
CA GLU A 204 0.00 -21.21 20.02
C GLU A 204 -0.92 -19.97 20.05
N SER A 205 -1.45 -19.56 18.90
CA SER A 205 -2.27 -18.35 18.77
C SER A 205 -3.74 -18.55 19.17
N PHE A 206 -4.26 -19.77 19.11
CA PHE A 206 -5.68 -20.08 19.31
C PHE A 206 -5.96 -20.97 20.52
N SER A 207 -4.94 -21.47 21.23
CA SER A 207 -5.13 -22.22 22.48
C SER A 207 -5.70 -21.36 23.62
N GLU A 208 -6.47 -21.98 24.52
CA GLU A 208 -7.05 -21.30 25.69
C GLU A 208 -6.00 -20.82 26.71
N THR A 209 -4.81 -21.42 26.68
CA THR A 209 -3.63 -21.05 27.49
C THR A 209 -2.64 -20.16 26.74
N SER A 210 -3.05 -19.64 25.58
CA SER A 210 -2.21 -18.82 24.71
C SER A 210 -1.69 -17.57 25.44
N ASN A 211 -0.37 -17.41 25.47
CA ASN A 211 0.30 -16.15 25.82
C ASN A 211 0.50 -15.26 24.58
N ALA A 212 -0.25 -15.50 23.47
CA ALA A 212 -0.10 -14.72 22.25
C ALA A 212 -0.37 -13.24 22.55
N ARG A 213 0.70 -12.45 22.51
CA ARG A 213 0.60 -11.00 22.64
C ARG A 213 0.10 -10.48 21.31
N MET A 214 -0.98 -9.71 21.35
CA MET A 214 -1.34 -8.84 20.23
C MET A 214 -0.26 -7.77 20.14
N GLU A 215 0.78 -8.04 19.35
CA GLU A 215 1.81 -7.05 19.04
C GLU A 215 1.28 -6.11 17.98
N LYS A 216 1.51 -4.82 18.22
CA LYS A 216 1.15 -3.73 17.31
C LYS A 216 2.37 -3.40 16.48
N SER A 217 2.19 -3.24 15.17
CA SER A 217 3.21 -2.65 14.30
C SER A 217 3.44 -1.19 14.70
N LEU A 218 4.65 -0.68 14.50
CA LEU A 218 5.01 0.72 14.77
C LEU A 218 4.07 1.71 14.04
N TYR A 219 3.57 1.30 12.87
CA TYR A 219 2.65 2.10 12.04
C TYR A 219 1.17 1.83 12.32
N SER A 220 0.85 0.90 13.24
CA SER A 220 -0.53 0.66 13.70
C SER A 220 -0.95 1.51 14.91
N GLU A 221 -0.07 2.35 15.44
CA GLU A 221 -0.37 3.27 16.58
C GLU A 221 -0.82 4.67 16.16
N ASN A 222 -0.64 5.04 14.88
CA ASN A 222 -1.13 6.34 14.36
C ASN A 222 -2.55 6.25 13.76
N GLU A 223 -3.25 5.13 13.99
CA GLU A 223 -4.65 4.87 13.60
C GLU A 223 -5.66 5.24 14.70
#